data_AF-A0A5N9BLS6-F1
#
_entry.id   AF-A0A5N9BLS6-F1
#
_cell.length_a   1.000
_cell.length_b   1.000
_cell.length_c   1.000
_cell.angle_alpha   90.00
_cell.angle_beta   90.00
_cell.angle_gamma   90.00
#
_symmetry.space_group_name_H-M   'P 1'
#
loop_
_entity.id
_entity.type
_entity.pdbx_description
1 polymer ?
#
loop_
_entity_poly.entity_id
_entity_poly.type
_entity_poly.pdbx_seq_one_letter_code
_entity_poly.pdbx_strand_id
1 'polypeptide(L)'
;QDLLNPPSVEGWHTGAEWINSGSLMRRVNFTAELVGDVSRPGIRSMVDRMIAQGDTSPEAVVNGALDLMGPLEVNPESHVELVGFVAEGGDFSWKSVGDIEKSTVRVSELLQLIVSLREYQYA
;
A
#
# COMPACT_ATOMS: atom_id res chain seq x y z
N GLN A 1 -19.48 20.44 15.25
CA GLN A 1 -18.79 20.78 13.99
C GLN A 1 -17.41 20.16 14.09
N ASP A 2 -17.10 19.21 13.21
CA ASP A 2 -15.77 18.61 13.15
C ASP A 2 -14.84 19.53 12.37
N LEU A 3 -13.63 19.75 12.90
CA LEU A 3 -12.68 20.77 12.48
C LEU A 3 -12.23 20.62 11.00
N LEU A 4 -12.41 19.44 10.42
CA LEU A 4 -11.97 19.09 9.07
C LEU A 4 -13.06 19.11 8.00
N ASN A 5 -14.30 19.45 8.35
CA ASN A 5 -15.41 19.50 7.40
C ASN A 5 -15.96 20.92 7.27
N PRO A 6 -15.38 21.78 6.40
CA PRO A 6 -15.94 23.10 6.15
C PRO A 6 -17.36 22.98 5.54
N PRO A 7 -18.26 23.93 5.84
CA PRO A 7 -19.63 23.88 5.36
C PRO A 7 -19.72 24.02 3.83
N SER A 8 -20.74 23.40 3.24
CA SER A 8 -20.99 23.45 1.79
C SER A 8 -21.29 24.88 1.32
N VAL A 9 -20.68 25.26 0.19
CA VAL A 9 -21.00 26.48 -0.55
C VAL A 9 -21.52 26.04 -1.90
N GLU A 10 -22.67 26.59 -2.34
CA GLU A 10 -23.44 26.17 -3.52
C GLU A 10 -22.57 25.67 -4.68
N GLY A 11 -22.60 24.36 -4.93
CA GLY A 11 -21.88 23.69 -6.03
C GLY A 11 -20.71 22.78 -5.61
N TRP A 12 -20.27 22.81 -4.35
CA TRP A 12 -19.23 21.91 -3.86
C TRP A 12 -19.85 20.72 -3.13
N HIS A 13 -19.73 19.52 -3.72
CA HIS A 13 -20.08 18.27 -3.05
C HIS A 13 -19.10 18.04 -1.89
N THR A 14 -19.59 18.01 -0.66
CA THR A 14 -18.85 17.55 0.53
C THR A 14 -18.93 16.02 0.64
N GLY A 15 -17.94 15.37 1.26
CA GLY A 15 -17.89 13.91 1.42
C GLY A 15 -17.33 13.17 0.19
N ALA A 16 -17.28 11.84 0.19
CA ALA A 16 -16.65 11.02 -0.89
C ALA A 16 -17.14 11.31 -2.32
N GLU A 17 -18.26 12.03 -2.46
CA GLU A 17 -18.89 12.49 -3.69
C GLU A 17 -18.02 13.44 -4.55
N TRP A 18 -16.99 14.11 -3.99
CA TRP A 18 -16.06 14.92 -4.80
C TRP A 18 -15.08 14.08 -5.63
N ILE A 19 -14.91 12.81 -5.28
CA ILE A 19 -14.05 11.86 -6.01
C ILE A 19 -14.89 11.20 -7.10
N ASN A 20 -14.81 11.74 -8.33
CA ASN A 20 -15.32 11.02 -9.50
C ASN A 20 -14.35 9.91 -9.96
N SER A 21 -14.84 8.97 -10.76
CA SER A 21 -14.05 7.83 -11.27
C SER A 21 -12.75 8.25 -11.97
N GLY A 22 -12.77 9.36 -12.70
CA GLY A 22 -11.56 9.89 -13.37
C GLY A 22 -10.52 10.44 -12.39
N SER A 23 -10.95 11.14 -11.34
CA SER A 23 -10.07 11.62 -10.28
C SER A 23 -9.52 10.49 -9.41
N LEU A 24 -10.33 9.47 -9.12
CA LEU A 24 -9.91 8.26 -8.40
C LEU A 24 -8.82 7.51 -9.16
N MET A 25 -9.02 7.26 -10.44
CA MET A 25 -8.04 6.59 -11.29
C MET A 25 -6.70 7.34 -11.33
N ARG A 26 -6.74 8.68 -11.42
CA ARG A 26 -5.50 9.48 -11.35
C ARG A 26 -4.81 9.37 -10.00
N ARG A 27 -5.55 9.34 -8.89
CA ARG A 27 -4.99 9.19 -7.55
C ARG A 27 -4.36 7.81 -7.36
N VAL A 28 -5.02 6.75 -7.82
CA VAL A 28 -4.48 5.39 -7.81
C VAL A 28 -3.18 5.33 -8.62
N ASN A 29 -3.20 5.76 -9.88
CA ASN A 29 -2.02 5.71 -10.75
C ASN A 29 -0.85 6.52 -10.18
N PHE A 30 -1.12 7.74 -9.72
CA PHE A 30 -0.10 8.59 -9.10
C PHE A 30 0.52 7.92 -7.88
N THR A 31 -0.30 7.38 -6.99
CA THR A 31 0.22 6.74 -5.77
C THR A 31 0.97 5.45 -6.10
N ALA A 32 0.45 4.63 -7.01
CA ALA A 32 1.10 3.41 -7.48
C ALA A 32 2.46 3.69 -8.16
N GLU A 33 2.58 4.78 -8.93
CA GLU A 33 3.86 5.20 -9.51
C GLU A 33 4.85 5.62 -8.42
N LEU A 34 4.40 6.37 -7.41
CA LEU A 34 5.26 6.81 -6.31
C LEU A 34 5.74 5.64 -5.45
N VAL A 35 4.85 4.73 -5.04
CA VAL A 35 5.23 3.62 -4.14
C VAL A 35 5.97 2.51 -4.85
N GLY A 36 5.81 2.39 -6.18
CA GLY A 36 6.54 1.44 -7.01
C GLY A 36 8.02 1.79 -7.22
N ASP A 37 8.44 2.99 -6.84
CA ASP A 37 9.82 3.45 -7.00
C ASP A 37 10.61 3.29 -5.70
N VAL A 38 11.25 2.12 -5.56
CA VAL A 38 12.11 1.76 -4.41
C VAL A 38 13.40 2.60 -4.30
N SER A 39 13.69 3.46 -5.27
CA SER A 39 14.78 4.44 -5.15
C SER A 39 14.41 5.62 -4.24
N ARG A 40 13.11 5.84 -4.00
CA ARG A 40 12.62 6.92 -3.16
C ARG A 40 12.98 6.66 -1.69
N PRO A 41 13.46 7.66 -0.95
CA PRO A 41 13.92 7.49 0.43
C PRO A 41 12.85 6.89 1.36
N GLY A 42 11.58 7.28 1.20
CA GLY A 42 10.47 6.76 1.99
C GLY A 42 10.21 5.27 1.74
N ILE A 43 10.12 4.88 0.46
CA ILE A 43 9.89 3.49 0.07
C ILE A 43 11.07 2.61 0.45
N ARG A 44 12.30 3.08 0.21
CA ARG A 44 13.51 2.40 0.67
C ARG A 44 13.50 2.20 2.18
N SER A 45 13.14 3.23 2.95
CA SER A 45 13.04 3.10 4.41
C SER A 45 11.99 2.07 4.84
N MET A 46 10.91 1.87 4.09
CA MET A 46 9.92 0.84 4.39
C MET A 46 10.50 -0.55 4.15
N VAL A 47 11.13 -0.77 2.99
CA VAL A 47 11.80 -2.03 2.66
C VAL A 47 12.87 -2.37 3.70
N ASP A 48 13.70 -1.40 4.07
CA ASP A 48 14.76 -1.58 5.09
C ASP A 48 14.18 -1.98 6.46
N ARG A 49 13.01 -1.43 6.83
CA ARG A 49 12.31 -1.82 8.06
C ARG A 49 11.76 -3.25 7.99
N MET A 50 11.24 -3.67 6.84
CA MET A 50 10.77 -5.05 6.65
C MET A 50 11.93 -6.05 6.70
N ILE A 51 13.08 -5.71 6.11
CA ILE A 51 14.31 -6.49 6.23
C ILE A 51 14.75 -6.59 7.70
N ALA A 52 14.67 -5.49 8.44
CA ALA A 52 15.03 -5.45 9.86
C ALA A 52 14.05 -6.23 10.75
N GLN A 53 12.75 -6.27 10.41
CA GLN A 53 11.76 -7.14 11.05
C GLN A 53 12.11 -8.63 10.82
N GLY A 54 12.57 -8.96 9.61
CA GLY A 54 13.05 -10.29 9.28
C GLY A 54 11.96 -11.32 8.99
N ASP A 55 10.69 -10.90 8.98
CA ASP A 55 9.57 -11.75 8.63
C ASP A 55 9.65 -12.19 7.16
N THR A 56 9.44 -13.48 6.91
CA THR A 56 9.59 -14.07 5.58
C THR A 56 8.31 -14.68 5.03
N SER A 57 7.32 -14.97 5.88
CA SER A 57 6.07 -15.55 5.39
C SER A 57 5.25 -14.50 4.64
N PRO A 58 4.54 -14.89 3.55
CA PRO A 58 3.63 -14.01 2.82
C PRO A 58 2.71 -13.18 3.71
N GLU A 59 2.07 -13.83 4.68
CA GLU A 59 1.13 -13.20 5.60
C GLU A 59 1.81 -12.15 6.50
N ALA A 60 2.97 -12.48 7.10
CA ALA A 60 3.67 -11.55 7.97
C ALA A 60 4.20 -10.34 7.19
N VAL A 61 4.69 -10.56 5.96
CA VAL A 61 5.14 -9.48 5.06
C VAL A 61 3.98 -8.57 4.65
N VAL A 62 2.80 -9.12 4.35
CA VAL A 62 1.58 -8.32 4.08
C VAL A 62 1.18 -7.48 5.30
N ASN A 63 1.15 -8.09 6.48
CA ASN A 63 0.82 -7.39 7.72
C ASN A 63 1.81 -6.26 8.02
N GLY A 64 3.11 -6.53 7.86
CA GLY A 64 4.16 -5.52 8.02
C GLY A 64 4.04 -4.36 7.03
N ALA A 65 3.69 -4.64 5.77
CA ALA A 65 3.45 -3.60 4.78
C ALA A 65 2.23 -2.72 5.13
N LEU A 66 1.11 -3.32 5.57
CA LEU A 66 -0.09 -2.59 6.00
C LEU A 66 0.17 -1.71 7.24
N ASP A 67 0.96 -2.19 8.19
CA ASP A 67 1.39 -1.44 9.37
C ASP A 67 2.27 -0.23 9.00
N LEU A 68 3.25 -0.44 8.12
CA LEU A 68 4.16 0.63 7.68
C LEU A 68 3.48 1.71 6.82
N MET A 69 2.38 1.36 6.15
CA MET A 69 1.63 2.26 5.25
C MET A 69 0.62 3.17 5.95
N GLY A 70 0.44 3.04 7.27
CA GLY A 70 -0.49 3.86 8.05
C GLY A 70 -1.56 3.02 8.74
N PRO A 71 -1.13 2.11 9.64
CA PRO A 71 -1.85 0.93 10.14
C PRO A 71 -3.21 0.66 9.47
N LEU A 72 -3.16 0.21 8.22
CA LEU A 72 -4.34 0.11 7.38
C LEU A 72 -5.18 -1.12 7.75
N GLU A 73 -6.42 -0.88 8.18
CA GLU A 73 -7.42 -1.93 8.28
C GLU A 73 -8.05 -2.17 6.91
N VAL A 74 -7.77 -3.35 6.33
CA VAL A 74 -8.39 -3.82 5.10
C VAL A 74 -9.44 -4.88 5.42
N ASN A 75 -10.42 -5.05 4.53
CA ASN A 75 -11.38 -6.13 4.72
C ASN A 75 -10.67 -7.52 4.62
N PRO A 76 -11.22 -8.57 5.24
CA PRO A 76 -10.60 -9.90 5.23
C PRO A 76 -10.39 -10.47 3.82
N GLU A 77 -11.29 -10.19 2.87
CA GLU A 77 -11.19 -10.66 1.50
C GLU A 77 -9.99 -10.06 0.78
N SER A 78 -9.79 -8.75 0.88
CA SER A 78 -8.65 -8.01 0.33
C SER A 78 -7.34 -8.44 1.00
N HIS A 79 -7.35 -8.72 2.30
CA HIS A 79 -6.18 -9.29 2.97
C HIS A 79 -5.81 -10.65 2.36
N VAL A 80 -6.78 -11.55 2.18
CA VAL A 80 -6.57 -12.86 1.54
C VAL A 80 -6.03 -12.70 0.12
N GLU A 81 -6.53 -11.74 -0.66
CA GLU A 81 -6.03 -11.45 -2.01
C GLU A 81 -4.59 -10.94 -2.00
N LEU A 82 -4.23 -10.02 -1.09
CA LEU A 82 -2.86 -9.53 -0.93
C LEU A 82 -1.89 -10.67 -0.58
N VAL A 83 -2.26 -11.51 0.39
CA VAL A 83 -1.47 -12.68 0.80
C VAL A 83 -1.32 -13.65 -0.36
N GLY A 84 -2.42 -13.95 -1.06
CA GLY A 84 -2.43 -14.82 -2.23
C GLY A 84 -1.49 -14.31 -3.33
N PHE A 85 -1.59 -13.01 -3.66
CA PHE A 85 -0.75 -12.37 -4.67
C PHE A 85 0.74 -12.55 -4.38
N VAL A 86 1.19 -12.23 -3.17
CA VAL A 86 2.62 -12.38 -2.85
C VAL A 86 3.01 -13.85 -2.66
N ALA A 87 2.12 -14.72 -2.20
CA ALA A 87 2.40 -16.14 -1.99
C ALA A 87 2.74 -16.89 -3.29
N GLU A 88 2.31 -16.40 -4.46
CA GLU A 88 2.73 -16.95 -5.77
C GLU A 88 4.26 -16.97 -5.94
N GLY A 89 4.96 -16.02 -5.30
CA GLY A 89 6.42 -15.94 -5.29
C GLY A 89 7.10 -16.76 -4.18
N GLY A 90 6.33 -17.49 -3.34
CA GLY A 90 6.82 -18.22 -2.17
C GLY A 90 7.23 -17.30 -1.01
N ASP A 91 7.99 -17.84 -0.05
CA ASP A 91 8.50 -17.03 1.07
C ASP A 91 9.48 -15.95 0.58
N PHE A 92 9.55 -14.85 1.33
CA PHE A 92 10.55 -13.82 1.15
C PHE A 92 11.89 -14.28 1.72
N SER A 93 12.98 -13.69 1.25
CA SER A 93 14.31 -13.97 1.81
C SER A 93 15.14 -12.70 1.86
N TRP A 94 15.74 -12.47 3.02
CA TRP A 94 16.60 -11.31 3.31
C TRP A 94 18.08 -11.71 3.48
N LYS A 95 18.44 -12.92 3.07
CA LYS A 95 19.72 -13.56 3.44
C LYS A 95 20.88 -13.22 2.50
N SER A 96 20.60 -13.01 1.23
CA SER A 96 21.61 -12.72 0.20
C SER A 96 21.20 -11.49 -0.60
N VAL A 97 22.17 -10.84 -1.25
CA VAL A 97 21.90 -9.64 -2.07
C VAL A 97 20.86 -9.95 -3.15
N GLY A 98 20.98 -11.09 -3.85
CA GLY A 98 20.02 -11.48 -4.88
C GLY A 98 18.63 -11.82 -4.34
N ASP A 99 18.54 -12.37 -3.12
CA ASP A 99 17.24 -12.61 -2.48
C ASP A 99 16.58 -11.31 -2.04
N ILE A 100 17.37 -10.38 -1.50
CA ILE A 100 16.90 -9.04 -1.10
C ILE A 100 16.40 -8.29 -2.33
N GLU A 101 17.12 -8.32 -3.46
CA GLU A 101 16.69 -7.67 -4.70
C GLU A 101 15.35 -8.22 -5.20
N LYS A 102 15.21 -9.56 -5.28
CA LYS A 102 13.94 -10.20 -5.69
C LYS A 102 12.80 -9.87 -4.73
N SER A 103 13.06 -9.95 -3.43
CA SER A 103 12.08 -9.67 -2.39
C SER A 103 11.68 -8.18 -2.38
N THR A 104 12.60 -7.28 -2.68
CA THR A 104 12.35 -5.83 -2.79
C THR A 104 11.40 -5.52 -3.95
N VAL A 105 11.57 -6.18 -5.10
CA VAL A 105 10.63 -6.04 -6.23
C VAL A 105 9.23 -6.49 -5.82
N ARG A 106 9.12 -7.64 -5.15
CA ARG A 106 7.82 -8.15 -4.68
C ARG A 106 7.17 -7.26 -3.62
N VAL A 107 7.96 -6.68 -2.71
CA VAL A 107 7.45 -5.67 -1.75
C VAL A 107 6.95 -4.44 -2.50
N SER A 108 7.68 -3.95 -3.50
CA SER A 108 7.24 -2.83 -4.32
C SER A 108 5.89 -3.08 -4.99
N GLU A 109 5.71 -4.25 -5.60
CA GLU A 109 4.45 -4.67 -6.22
C GLU A 109 3.31 -4.79 -5.20
N LEU A 110 3.59 -5.33 -4.01
CA LEU A 110 2.64 -5.37 -2.90
C LEU A 110 2.20 -3.97 -2.48
N LEU A 111 3.13 -3.02 -2.32
CA LEU A 111 2.80 -1.63 -1.97
C LEU A 111 1.92 -0.98 -3.05
N GLN A 112 2.20 -1.23 -4.32
CA GLN A 112 1.37 -0.75 -5.44
C GLN A 112 -0.05 -1.32 -5.41
N LEU A 113 -0.18 -2.60 -5.04
CA LEU A 113 -1.49 -3.24 -4.90
C LEU A 113 -2.26 -2.67 -3.70
N ILE A 114 -1.61 -2.50 -2.55
CA ILE A 114 -2.21 -1.89 -1.35
C ILE A 114 -2.76 -0.50 -1.66
N VAL A 115 -1.99 0.38 -2.31
CA VAL A 115 -2.48 1.73 -2.63
C VAL A 115 -3.58 1.74 -3.68
N SER A 116 -3.75 0.65 -4.42
CA SER A 116 -4.83 0.50 -5.39
C SER A 116 -6.13 0.01 -4.76
N LEU A 117 -6.10 -0.43 -3.50
CA LEU A 117 -7.29 -0.87 -2.77
C LEU A 117 -8.26 0.28 -2.53
N ARG A 118 -9.55 -0.05 -2.49
CA ARG A 118 -10.60 0.90 -2.16
C ARG A 118 -10.39 1.44 -0.75
N GLU A 119 -10.08 0.58 0.21
CA GLU A 119 -9.84 0.95 1.60
C GLU A 119 -8.75 2.02 1.73
N TYR A 120 -7.64 1.87 1.01
CA TYR A 120 -6.58 2.89 1.00
C TYR A 120 -7.04 4.22 0.37
N GLN A 121 -7.81 4.16 -0.71
CA GLN A 121 -8.26 5.37 -1.41
C GLN A 121 -9.33 6.16 -0.64
N TYR A 122 -10.07 5.49 0.25
CA TYR A 122 -11.16 6.08 1.02
C TYR A 122 -10.90 6.17 2.53
N ALA A 123 -9.72 5.75 3.01
CA ALA A 123 -9.23 5.97 4.37
C ALA A 123 -8.99 7.45 4.70
#